data_AF-A0A4R3HRH0-F1
#
_entry.id   AF-A0A4R3HRH0-F1
#
_cell.length_a   1.000
_cell.length_b   1.000
_cell.length_c   1.000
_cell.angle_alpha   90.00
_cell.angle_beta   90.00
_cell.angle_gamma   90.00
#
_symmetry.space_group_name_H-M   'P 1'
#
loop_
_entity.id
_entity.type
_entity.pdbx_description
1 polymer ?
#
loop_
_entity_poly.entity_id
_entity_poly.type
_entity_poly.pdbx_seq_one_letter_code
_entity_poly.pdbx_strand_id
1 'polypeptide(L)'
;MIELVITVSIIAVLAALVYPSYQHAIRKAKRTEARAALLQLMQQQERFYSLHTTYVQFSADATDVEAKQFKWYSGDNPASSTYEIQGKACADSTLTDCVLITATAGGSRVGKGYDDPECQVMSLTSNGAKLPVGEKCW
;
A
#
# COMPACT_ATOMS: atom_id res chain seq x y z
N MET A 1 -18.31 45.30 9.08
CA MET A 1 -16.91 45.00 8.69
C MET A 1 -16.17 44.18 9.75
N ILE A 2 -16.30 44.46 11.06
CA ILE A 2 -15.66 43.64 12.11
C ILE A 2 -16.21 42.22 12.22
N GLU A 3 -17.48 42.05 11.87
CA GLU A 3 -18.23 40.80 11.90
C GLU A 3 -17.62 39.73 10.98
N LEU A 4 -17.14 40.13 9.80
CA LEU A 4 -16.43 39.23 8.87
C LEU A 4 -15.05 38.81 9.40
N VAL A 5 -14.38 39.67 10.17
CA VAL A 5 -13.06 39.36 10.74
C VAL A 5 -13.20 38.34 11.87
N ILE A 6 -14.29 38.44 12.64
CA ILE A 6 -14.62 37.50 13.72
C ILE A 6 -15.04 36.14 13.15
N THR A 7 -15.85 36.10 12.09
CA THR A 7 -16.26 34.81 11.48
C THR A 7 -15.08 34.08 10.83
N VAL A 8 -14.22 34.79 10.09
CA VAL A 8 -13.03 34.19 9.47
C VAL A 8 -12.05 33.67 10.52
N SER A 9 -11.86 34.39 11.64
CA SER A 9 -10.98 33.94 12.73
C SER A 9 -11.52 32.70 13.44
N ILE A 10 -12.83 32.60 13.69
CA ILE A 10 -13.43 31.38 14.25
C ILE A 10 -13.26 30.19 13.28
N ILE A 11 -13.50 30.37 11.99
CA ILE A 11 -13.33 29.33 10.98
C ILE A 11 -11.87 28.86 10.90
N ALA A 12 -10.91 29.79 10.98
CA ALA A 12 -9.48 29.45 10.97
C ALA A 12 -9.08 28.56 12.16
N VAL A 13 -9.58 28.87 13.36
CA VAL A 13 -9.33 28.06 14.56
C VAL A 13 -9.96 26.67 14.44
N LEU A 14 -11.19 26.58 13.93
CA LEU A 14 -11.86 25.29 13.70
C LEU A 14 -11.14 24.45 12.64
N ALA A 15 -10.72 25.07 11.54
CA ALA A 15 -9.99 24.39 10.47
C ALA A 15 -8.65 23.81 10.96
N ALA A 16 -7.94 24.53 11.83
CA ALA A 16 -6.67 24.07 12.41
C ALA A 16 -6.80 22.77 13.22
N LEU A 17 -7.94 22.55 13.89
CA LEU A 17 -8.19 21.33 14.67
C LEU A 17 -8.72 20.18 13.81
N VAL A 18 -9.60 20.48 12.85
CA VAL A 18 -10.30 19.46 12.05
C VAL A 18 -9.41 18.89 10.93
N TYR A 19 -8.58 19.73 10.31
CA TYR A 19 -7.75 19.33 9.17
C TYR A 19 -6.78 18.16 9.46
N PRO A 20 -5.98 18.16 10.54
CA PRO A 20 -5.08 17.02 10.81
C PRO A 20 -5.84 15.72 11.04
N SER A 21 -6.99 15.78 11.71
CA SER A 21 -7.84 14.60 11.98
C SER A 21 -8.31 13.92 10.68
N TYR A 22 -8.75 14.72 9.70
CA TYR A 22 -9.17 14.21 8.40
C TYR A 22 -8.03 13.50 7.64
N GLN A 23 -6.82 14.07 7.67
CA GLN A 23 -5.64 13.46 7.04
C GLN A 23 -5.24 12.12 7.69
N HIS A 24 -5.43 11.98 9.01
CA HIS A 24 -5.22 10.69 9.68
C HIS A 24 -6.26 9.65 9.26
N ALA A 25 -7.53 10.03 9.13
CA ALA A 25 -8.59 9.13 8.68
C ALA A 25 -8.34 8.61 7.26
N ILE A 26 -7.93 9.48 6.33
CA ILE A 26 -7.58 9.07 4.96
C ILE A 26 -6.40 8.10 4.96
N ARG A 27 -5.29 8.42 5.66
CA ARG A 27 -4.12 7.54 5.73
C ARG A 27 -4.49 6.16 6.29
N LYS A 28 -5.30 6.12 7.35
CA LYS A 28 -5.80 4.84 7.90
C LYS A 28 -6.59 4.04 6.87
N ALA A 29 -7.49 4.68 6.13
CA ALA A 29 -8.25 4.01 5.06
C ALA A 29 -7.31 3.46 3.97
N LYS A 30 -6.30 4.24 3.55
CA LYS A 30 -5.32 3.84 2.54
C LYS A 30 -4.39 2.70 3.01
N ARG A 31 -4.01 2.68 4.29
CA ARG A 31 -3.31 1.53 4.90
C ARG A 31 -4.16 0.27 4.84
N THR A 32 -5.44 0.35 5.20
CA THR A 32 -6.37 -0.79 5.12
C THR A 32 -6.52 -1.30 3.69
N GLU A 33 -6.63 -0.39 2.70
CA GLU A 33 -6.66 -0.72 1.27
C GLU A 33 -5.41 -1.50 0.85
N ALA A 34 -4.22 -1.04 1.24
CA ALA A 34 -2.97 -1.72 0.95
C ALA A 34 -2.85 -3.08 1.64
N ARG A 35 -3.26 -3.22 2.90
CA ARG A 35 -3.29 -4.52 3.61
C ARG A 35 -4.18 -5.52 2.91
N ALA A 36 -5.38 -5.09 2.49
CA ALA A 36 -6.30 -5.93 1.74
C ALA A 36 -5.68 -6.38 0.41
N ALA A 37 -5.06 -5.46 -0.33
CA ALA A 37 -4.37 -5.79 -1.58
C ALA A 37 -3.21 -6.77 -1.38
N LEU A 38 -2.39 -6.60 -0.34
CA LEU A 38 -1.31 -7.53 0.01
C LEU A 38 -1.83 -8.94 0.31
N LEU A 39 -2.92 -9.06 1.08
CA LEU A 39 -3.53 -10.35 1.41
C LEU A 39 -4.15 -11.03 0.17
N GLN A 40 -4.81 -10.26 -0.69
CA GLN A 40 -5.37 -10.76 -1.95
C GLN A 40 -4.28 -11.28 -2.88
N LEU A 41 -3.20 -10.52 -3.05
CA LEU A 41 -2.06 -10.91 -3.87
C LEU A 41 -1.35 -12.13 -3.29
N MET A 42 -1.21 -12.22 -1.98
CA MET A 42 -0.64 -13.40 -1.34
C MET A 42 -1.51 -14.64 -1.58
N GLN A 43 -2.83 -14.52 -1.46
CA GLN A 43 -3.74 -15.61 -1.79
C GLN A 43 -3.60 -16.02 -3.28
N GLN A 44 -3.44 -15.06 -4.19
CA GLN A 44 -3.21 -15.34 -5.60
C GLN A 44 -1.87 -16.08 -5.82
N GLN A 45 -0.82 -15.68 -5.12
CA GLN A 45 0.50 -16.34 -5.15
C GLN A 45 0.41 -17.78 -4.66
N GLU A 46 -0.28 -18.05 -3.55
CA GLU A 46 -0.46 -19.41 -3.03
C GLU A 46 -1.24 -20.31 -4.00
N ARG A 47 -2.25 -19.76 -4.69
CA ARG A 47 -2.96 -20.47 -5.77
C ARG A 47 -2.04 -20.78 -6.95
N PHE A 48 -1.21 -19.82 -7.34
CA PHE A 48 -0.24 -20.01 -8.43
C PHE A 48 0.81 -21.08 -8.06
N TYR A 49 1.32 -21.03 -6.83
CA TYR A 49 2.27 -21.99 -6.28
C TYR A 49 1.70 -23.42 -6.27
N SER A 50 0.42 -23.57 -5.92
CA SER A 50 -0.25 -24.88 -5.92
C SER A 50 -0.29 -25.55 -7.32
N LEU A 51 -0.19 -24.76 -8.39
CA LEU A 51 -0.24 -25.23 -9.78
C LEU A 51 1.15 -25.36 -10.41
N HIS A 52 2.10 -24.48 -10.07
CA HIS A 52 3.39 -24.38 -10.74
C HIS A 52 4.59 -24.68 -9.84
N THR A 53 4.37 -24.94 -8.54
CA THR A 53 5.41 -25.18 -7.53
C THR A 53 6.45 -24.07 -7.41
N THR A 54 6.08 -22.84 -7.81
CA THR A 54 6.91 -21.64 -7.68
C THR A 54 6.01 -20.43 -7.55
N TYR A 55 6.48 -19.39 -6.87
CA TYR A 55 5.85 -18.08 -6.88
C TYR A 55 6.30 -17.27 -8.10
N VAL A 56 5.56 -16.19 -8.41
CA VAL A 56 5.88 -15.29 -9.52
C VAL A 56 6.40 -13.96 -9.00
N GLN A 57 7.52 -13.51 -9.55
CA GLN A 57 7.93 -12.12 -9.36
C GLN A 57 7.06 -11.22 -10.22
N PHE A 58 6.49 -10.17 -9.62
CA PHE A 58 5.67 -9.20 -10.35
C PHE A 58 6.00 -7.78 -9.90
N SER A 59 5.82 -6.84 -10.82
CA SER A 59 5.96 -5.41 -10.58
C SER A 59 5.22 -4.64 -11.67
N ALA A 60 5.23 -3.31 -11.59
CA ALA A 60 4.70 -2.47 -12.65
C ALA A 60 5.41 -2.66 -14.01
N ASP A 61 6.63 -3.21 -14.01
CA ASP A 61 7.46 -3.47 -15.18
C ASP A 61 7.43 -4.92 -15.65
N ALA A 62 6.54 -5.74 -15.09
CA ALA A 62 6.39 -7.13 -15.49
C ALA A 62 6.13 -7.25 -17.00
N THR A 63 7.01 -7.96 -17.70
CA THR A 63 6.85 -8.29 -19.13
C THR A 63 6.18 -9.64 -19.33
N ASP A 64 6.42 -10.57 -18.40
CA ASP A 64 5.94 -11.94 -18.44
C ASP A 64 4.41 -12.01 -18.31
N VAL A 65 3.80 -12.94 -19.03
CA VAL A 65 2.33 -13.07 -19.10
C VAL A 65 1.75 -13.41 -17.72
N GLU A 66 2.42 -14.28 -16.98
CA GLU A 66 1.99 -14.70 -15.64
C GLU A 66 2.12 -13.55 -14.64
N ALA A 67 3.24 -12.82 -14.66
CA ALA A 67 3.47 -11.68 -13.79
C ALA A 67 2.46 -10.54 -14.02
N LYS A 68 1.98 -10.36 -15.27
CA LYS A 68 0.93 -9.39 -15.60
C LYS A 68 -0.45 -9.71 -15.02
N GLN A 69 -0.68 -10.94 -14.56
CA GLN A 69 -1.92 -11.31 -13.88
C GLN A 69 -1.98 -10.77 -12.45
N PHE A 70 -0.86 -10.30 -11.90
CA PHE A 70 -0.78 -9.76 -10.55
C PHE A 70 -0.93 -8.23 -10.58
N LYS A 71 -1.83 -7.73 -9.75
CA LYS A 71 -2.12 -6.31 -9.62
C LYS A 71 -1.00 -5.62 -8.82
N TRP A 72 -0.30 -4.68 -9.45
CA TRP A 72 0.83 -3.96 -8.84
C TRP A 72 0.43 -2.66 -8.11
N TYR A 73 -0.85 -2.47 -7.80
CA TYR A 73 -1.37 -1.23 -7.20
C TYR A 73 -2.55 -1.50 -6.25
N SER A 74 -2.75 -0.65 -5.24
CA SER A 74 -3.77 -0.90 -4.20
C SER A 74 -5.22 -0.65 -4.66
N GLY A 75 -5.47 0.47 -5.34
CA GLY A 75 -6.80 0.98 -5.69
C GLY A 75 -7.37 0.38 -6.97
N ASP A 76 -8.41 0.97 -7.56
CA ASP A 76 -9.06 0.40 -8.75
C ASP A 76 -8.20 0.48 -10.01
N ASN A 77 -7.36 1.51 -10.10
CA ASN A 77 -6.41 1.72 -11.17
C ASN A 77 -5.13 2.41 -10.63
N PRO A 78 -4.02 2.41 -11.39
CA PRO A 78 -2.77 3.04 -10.95
C PRO A 78 -2.92 4.53 -10.60
N ALA A 79 -3.76 5.28 -11.32
CA ALA A 79 -3.92 6.72 -11.11
C ALA A 79 -4.68 7.06 -9.81
N SER A 80 -5.57 6.20 -9.34
CA SER A 80 -6.29 6.36 -8.06
C SER A 80 -5.61 5.65 -6.88
N SER A 81 -4.56 4.88 -7.16
CA SER A 81 -3.83 4.12 -6.15
C SER A 81 -2.84 4.99 -5.40
N THR A 82 -2.62 4.64 -4.14
CA THR A 82 -1.65 5.33 -3.26
C THR A 82 -0.45 4.47 -2.92
N TYR A 83 -0.59 3.15 -3.00
CA TYR A 83 0.50 2.20 -2.78
C TYR A 83 0.85 1.44 -4.06
N GLU A 84 2.14 1.40 -4.37
CA GLU A 84 2.73 0.59 -5.42
C GLU A 84 3.14 -0.75 -4.84
N ILE A 85 2.73 -1.85 -5.48
CA ILE A 85 2.90 -3.20 -4.97
C ILE A 85 3.79 -4.02 -5.92
N GLN A 86 4.77 -4.71 -5.34
CA GLN A 86 5.65 -5.62 -6.06
C GLN A 86 5.82 -6.93 -5.27
N GLY A 87 5.98 -8.05 -5.98
CA GLY A 87 6.34 -9.34 -5.41
C GLY A 87 7.73 -9.74 -5.86
N LYS A 88 8.62 -10.09 -4.93
CA LYS A 88 9.99 -10.55 -5.19
C LYS A 88 10.32 -11.75 -4.30
N ALA A 89 11.40 -12.46 -4.61
CA ALA A 89 11.92 -13.47 -3.69
C ALA A 89 12.27 -12.84 -2.33
N CYS A 90 12.13 -13.61 -1.26
CA CYS A 90 12.61 -13.20 0.06
C CYS A 90 14.14 -13.08 0.07
N ALA A 91 14.68 -12.35 1.05
CA ALA A 91 16.13 -12.29 1.25
C ALA A 91 16.69 -13.71 1.45
N ASP A 92 17.80 -14.01 0.77
CA ASP A 92 18.51 -15.29 0.88
C ASP A 92 17.65 -16.53 0.55
N SER A 93 16.60 -16.38 -0.24
CA SER A 93 15.69 -17.47 -0.64
C SER A 93 15.30 -17.37 -2.11
N THR A 94 14.78 -18.45 -2.68
CA THR A 94 14.28 -18.45 -4.06
C THR A 94 12.77 -18.20 -4.12
N LEU A 95 12.24 -17.89 -5.31
CA LEU A 95 10.80 -17.81 -5.55
C LEU A 95 10.08 -19.16 -5.37
N THR A 96 10.81 -20.27 -5.23
CA THR A 96 10.20 -21.55 -4.88
C THR A 96 9.98 -21.67 -3.38
N ASP A 97 10.84 -21.04 -2.57
CA ASP A 97 10.78 -21.18 -1.12
C ASP A 97 9.97 -20.06 -0.46
N CYS A 98 10.10 -18.83 -0.96
CA CYS A 98 9.51 -17.67 -0.30
C CYS A 98 9.31 -16.50 -1.25
N VAL A 99 8.12 -15.89 -1.17
CA VAL A 99 7.79 -14.63 -1.83
C VAL A 99 7.52 -13.53 -0.81
N LEU A 100 8.10 -12.36 -1.05
CA LEU A 100 7.90 -11.13 -0.32
C LEU A 100 7.08 -10.17 -1.19
N ILE A 101 5.87 -9.86 -0.77
CA ILE A 101 5.03 -8.84 -1.40
C ILE A 101 5.18 -7.55 -0.61
N THR A 102 5.55 -6.46 -1.30
CA THR A 102 5.87 -5.17 -0.71
C THR A 102 4.97 -4.09 -1.31
N ALA A 103 4.26 -3.35 -0.47
CA ALA A 103 3.49 -2.15 -0.80
C ALA A 103 4.25 -0.90 -0.33
N THR A 104 4.53 0.02 -1.25
CA THR A 104 5.25 1.28 -1.00
C THR A 104 4.31 2.46 -1.21
N ALA A 105 4.14 3.31 -0.21
CA ALA A 105 3.36 4.54 -0.31
C ALA A 105 4.02 5.50 -1.30
N GLY A 106 3.22 6.10 -2.20
CA GLY A 106 3.69 7.13 -3.13
C GLY A 106 4.78 6.66 -4.09
N GLY A 107 4.65 5.44 -4.62
CA GLY A 107 5.61 4.87 -5.56
C GLY A 107 5.79 5.69 -6.85
N SER A 108 6.79 5.33 -7.66
CA SER A 108 7.12 6.04 -8.90
C SER A 108 5.95 6.13 -9.89
N ARG A 109 5.00 5.20 -9.80
CA ARG A 109 3.88 5.07 -10.76
C ARG A 109 2.49 5.31 -10.18
N VAL A 110 2.36 5.48 -8.86
CA VAL A 110 1.07 5.70 -8.19
C VAL A 110 1.21 6.71 -7.05
N GLY A 111 0.13 7.39 -6.71
CA GLY A 111 0.10 8.21 -5.50
C GLY A 111 1.15 9.32 -5.44
N LYS A 112 1.45 10.00 -6.56
CA LYS A 112 2.41 11.12 -6.57
C LYS A 112 2.03 12.15 -5.51
N GLY A 113 2.94 12.39 -4.55
CA GLY A 113 2.72 13.32 -3.44
C GLY A 113 1.92 12.76 -2.26
N TYR A 114 1.54 11.49 -2.29
CA TYR A 114 1.07 10.77 -1.10
C TYR A 114 2.27 10.32 -0.29
N ASP A 115 2.29 10.68 0.99
CA ASP A 115 3.33 10.29 1.93
C ASP A 115 2.66 9.75 3.19
N ASP A 116 3.17 8.63 3.68
CA ASP A 116 2.74 8.04 4.93
C ASP A 116 3.94 7.90 5.87
N PRO A 117 4.28 8.95 6.65
CA PRO A 117 5.53 9.00 7.42
C PRO A 117 5.63 7.91 8.49
N GLU A 118 4.52 7.28 8.88
CA GLU A 118 4.54 6.17 9.82
C GLU A 118 4.66 4.81 9.12
N CYS A 119 4.15 4.68 7.90
CA CYS A 119 3.94 3.41 7.21
C CYS A 119 4.30 3.51 5.72
N GLN A 120 5.53 3.91 5.44
CA GLN A 120 5.99 4.12 4.07
C GLN A 120 6.07 2.82 3.26
N VAL A 121 6.45 1.73 3.92
CA VAL A 121 6.56 0.41 3.31
C VAL A 121 5.82 -0.59 4.19
N MET A 122 4.98 -1.42 3.60
CA MET A 122 4.36 -2.58 4.24
C MET A 122 4.66 -3.82 3.43
N SER A 123 5.02 -4.92 4.07
CA SER A 123 5.29 -6.16 3.35
C SER A 123 4.76 -7.39 4.06
N LEU A 124 4.41 -8.39 3.25
CA LEU A 124 3.92 -9.70 3.68
C LEU A 124 4.70 -10.79 2.96
N THR A 125 5.27 -11.71 3.72
CA THR A 125 5.92 -12.92 3.18
C THR A 125 4.93 -14.08 3.12
N SER A 126 5.17 -15.07 2.25
CA SER A 126 4.42 -16.35 2.22
C SER A 126 4.35 -17.03 3.60
N ASN A 127 5.40 -16.92 4.40
CA ASN A 127 5.47 -17.49 5.75
C ASN A 127 4.67 -16.68 6.80
N GLY A 128 3.91 -15.66 6.39
CA GLY A 128 3.06 -14.85 7.26
C GLY A 128 3.79 -13.73 8.02
N ALA A 129 5.10 -13.56 7.84
CA ALA A 129 5.83 -12.44 8.42
C ALA A 129 5.37 -11.11 7.80
N LYS A 130 5.08 -10.15 8.67
CA LYS A 130 4.58 -8.81 8.34
C LYS A 130 5.60 -7.77 8.77
N LEU A 131 5.93 -6.84 7.88
CA LEU A 131 6.80 -5.70 8.20
C LEU A 131 6.13 -4.38 7.80
N PRO A 132 6.37 -3.29 8.53
CA PRO A 132 7.10 -3.21 9.80
C PRO A 132 6.36 -3.94 10.93
N VAL A 133 7.11 -4.45 11.90
CA VAL A 133 6.55 -5.11 13.09
C VAL A 133 5.91 -4.05 13.98
N GLY A 134 4.58 -4.10 14.15
CA GLY A 134 3.82 -3.21 15.04
C GLY A 134 2.39 -2.92 14.56
N GLU A 135 1.48 -2.60 15.49
CA GLU A 135 0.05 -2.38 15.22
C GLU A 135 -0.27 -1.12 14.40
N LYS A 136 0.69 -0.20 14.25
CA LYS A 136 0.43 1.09 13.57
C LYS A 136 0.27 0.94 12.06
N CYS A 137 0.93 -0.06 11.47
CA CYS A 137 0.96 -0.27 10.02
C CYS A 137 0.24 -1.55 9.57
N TRP A 138 0.06 -2.54 10.44
CA TRP A 138 -0.67 -3.79 10.16
C TRP A 138 -2.01 -3.91 10.87
#